data_AF-A0A109RVI7-F1
#
_entry.id   AF-A0A109RVI7-F1
#
_cell.length_a   1.000
_cell.length_b   1.000
_cell.length_c   1.000
_cell.angle_alpha   90.00
_cell.angle_beta   90.00
_cell.angle_gamma   90.00
#
_symmetry.space_group_name_H-M   'P 1'
#
loop_
_entity.id
_entity.type
_entity.pdbx_description
1 polymer ?
#
loop_
_entity_poly.entity_id
_entity_poly.type
_entity_poly.pdbx_seq_one_letter_code
_entity_poly.pdbx_strand_id
1 'polypeptide(L)'
;MKGIKQSAVIMPLCQHQAHRYIYTHSRYSPELSVRYFIFSLYFCFYPALAADWFPAAVIADGKQIDYRPLDKATKPWRICTLLPHGKDKYWWGVSFGLLEEGKRQRIKLGVYQAGGYENLALQSTAI
;
A
#
# COMPACT_ATOMS: atom_id res chain seq x y z
N MET A 1 6.93 -16.03 -7.27
CA MET A 1 6.12 -14.80 -7.29
C MET A 1 5.12 -14.88 -6.13
N LYS A 2 5.41 -14.23 -5.00
CA LYS A 2 4.50 -14.17 -3.84
C LYS A 2 3.70 -12.87 -3.93
N GLY A 3 2.40 -13.00 -4.17
CA GLY A 3 1.47 -11.88 -4.24
C GLY A 3 1.25 -11.27 -2.86
N ILE A 4 1.47 -9.96 -2.76
CA ILE A 4 1.12 -9.14 -1.60
C ILE A 4 -0.40 -8.99 -1.58
N LYS A 5 -1.06 -9.52 -0.55
CA LYS A 5 -2.45 -9.20 -0.22
C LYS A 5 -2.45 -8.15 0.90
N GLN A 6 -2.64 -6.89 0.54
CA GLN A 6 -3.39 -5.93 1.35
C GLN A 6 -4.84 -5.96 0.79
N SER A 7 -5.93 -5.88 1.54
CA SER A 7 -6.18 -5.55 2.94
C SER A 7 -7.33 -6.41 3.46
N ALA A 8 -7.32 -6.70 4.75
CA ALA A 8 -8.45 -6.56 5.67
C ALA A 8 -8.04 -7.31 6.95
N VAL A 9 -7.56 -6.55 7.93
CA VAL A 9 -7.52 -7.02 9.32
C VAL A 9 -8.98 -7.13 9.75
N ILE A 10 -9.54 -8.31 9.57
CA ILE A 10 -10.73 -8.77 10.28
C ILE A 10 -10.25 -10.00 11.04
N MET A 11 -9.94 -9.80 12.31
CA MET A 11 -9.82 -10.86 13.30
C MET A 11 -10.72 -10.47 14.49
N PRO A 12 -11.25 -11.41 15.28
CA PRO A 12 -11.11 -12.86 15.18
C PRO A 12 -12.43 -13.67 15.35
N LEU A 13 -12.29 -14.96 15.03
CA LEU A 13 -12.89 -16.15 15.68
C LEU A 13 -14.42 -16.35 15.70
N CYS A 14 -14.86 -17.26 14.83
CA CYS A 14 -15.48 -18.55 15.16
C CYS A 14 -15.96 -18.76 16.63
N GLN A 15 -17.27 -18.89 16.86
CA GLN A 15 -17.89 -20.19 17.16
C GLN A 15 -19.42 -20.10 17.27
N HIS A 16 -20.08 -21.12 16.73
CA HIS A 16 -21.50 -21.38 16.74
C HIS A 16 -22.08 -21.58 18.16
N GLN A 17 -23.34 -21.12 18.31
CA GLN A 17 -24.42 -21.64 19.16
C GLN A 17 -24.18 -21.91 20.66
N ALA A 18 -24.86 -21.12 21.51
CA ALA A 18 -25.60 -21.67 22.66
C ALA A 18 -26.70 -20.69 23.12
N HIS A 19 -27.97 -21.10 23.00
CA HIS A 19 -29.09 -20.51 23.71
C HIS A 19 -28.93 -20.76 25.22
N ARG A 20 -28.88 -19.71 26.06
CA ARG A 20 -29.54 -19.68 27.39
C ARG A 20 -29.54 -18.27 28.00
N TYR A 21 -30.72 -17.70 28.13
CA TYR A 21 -31.00 -16.58 29.04
C TYR A 21 -30.67 -16.97 30.48
N ILE A 22 -29.76 -16.27 31.17
CA ILE A 22 -29.81 -16.04 32.62
C ILE A 22 -29.26 -14.64 32.92
N TYR A 23 -30.14 -13.75 33.37
CA TYR A 23 -29.81 -12.48 34.01
C TYR A 23 -28.89 -12.72 35.21
N THR A 24 -27.69 -12.12 35.24
CA THR A 24 -26.95 -11.93 36.49
C THR A 24 -26.49 -10.48 36.61
N HIS A 25 -26.77 -9.91 37.78
CA HIS A 25 -26.71 -8.49 38.08
C HIS A 25 -25.29 -7.93 37.95
N SER A 26 -25.20 -6.87 37.16
CA SER A 26 -24.01 -6.05 36.94
C SER A 26 -23.44 -5.48 38.24
N ARG A 27 -22.18 -5.79 38.57
CA ARG A 27 -21.33 -4.88 39.36
C ARG A 27 -20.67 -3.90 38.40
N TYR A 28 -21.43 -2.90 37.97
CA TYR A 28 -20.91 -1.76 37.22
C TYR A 28 -19.99 -0.94 38.12
N SER A 29 -18.68 -1.01 37.88
CA SER A 29 -17.68 -0.18 38.56
C SER A 29 -17.29 0.97 37.61
N PRO A 30 -17.80 2.21 37.80
CA PRO A 30 -17.66 3.32 36.86
C PRO A 30 -16.19 3.75 36.61
N GLU A 31 -15.30 3.46 37.55
CA GLU A 31 -13.86 3.73 37.44
C GLU A 31 -13.19 2.93 36.30
N LEU A 32 -13.66 1.70 36.06
CA LEU A 32 -13.05 0.82 35.06
C LEU A 32 -13.49 1.21 33.64
N SER A 33 -14.75 1.61 33.46
CA SER A 33 -15.30 2.03 32.16
C SER A 33 -14.67 3.34 31.67
N VAL A 34 -14.46 4.32 32.55
CA VAL A 34 -13.83 5.60 32.19
C VAL A 34 -12.37 5.41 31.77
N ARG A 35 -11.62 4.55 32.47
CA ARG A 35 -10.22 4.23 32.12
C ARG A 35 -10.09 3.56 30.75
N TYR A 36 -10.98 2.62 30.41
CA TYR A 36 -11.01 2.00 29.08
C TYR A 36 -11.43 2.99 27.98
N PHE A 37 -12.35 3.91 28.26
CA PHE A 37 -12.71 4.97 27.32
C PHE A 37 -11.57 5.96 27.07
N ILE A 38 -10.85 6.38 28.12
CA ILE A 38 -9.70 7.29 28.00
C ILE A 38 -8.54 6.60 27.25
N PHE A 39 -8.26 5.32 27.53
CA PHE A 39 -7.24 4.55 26.79
C PHE A 39 -7.61 4.34 25.31
N SER A 40 -8.88 4.07 25.01
CA SER A 40 -9.40 3.93 23.64
C SER A 40 -9.28 5.24 22.87
N LEU A 41 -9.61 6.37 23.51
CA LEU A 41 -9.44 7.70 22.93
C LEU A 41 -7.97 8.05 22.69
N TYR A 42 -7.07 7.69 23.62
CA TYR A 42 -5.63 7.90 23.45
C TYR A 42 -5.03 7.09 22.30
N PHE A 43 -5.49 5.85 22.08
CA PHE A 43 -4.96 4.99 21.00
C PHE A 43 -5.45 5.42 19.61
N CYS A 44 -6.67 5.95 19.50
CA CYS A 44 -7.20 6.50 18.23
C CYS A 44 -6.56 7.82 17.80
N PHE A 45 -5.93 8.57 18.73
CA PHE A 45 -5.35 9.89 18.44
C PHE A 45 -3.86 9.87 18.12
N TYR A 46 -3.19 8.73 18.10
CA TYR A 46 -1.84 8.65 17.57
C TYR A 46 -1.89 8.73 16.05
N PRO A 47 -1.43 9.82 15.40
CA PRO A 47 -1.25 9.80 13.97
C PRO A 47 -0.20 8.72 13.66
N ALA A 48 -0.57 7.73 12.86
CA ALA A 48 0.40 6.83 12.28
C ALA A 48 1.23 7.65 11.28
N LEU A 49 2.37 8.19 11.71
CA LEU A 49 3.33 8.82 10.81
C LEU A 49 3.94 7.73 9.94
N ALA A 50 3.45 7.59 8.71
CA ALA A 50 4.13 6.77 7.72
C ALA A 50 5.47 7.43 7.40
N ALA A 51 6.56 6.70 7.57
CA ALA A 51 7.88 7.17 7.16
C ALA A 51 7.92 7.32 5.64
N ASP A 52 8.73 8.27 5.16
CA ASP A 52 9.02 8.39 3.73
C ASP A 52 9.63 7.08 3.21
N TRP A 53 9.32 6.73 1.96
CA TRP A 53 9.85 5.51 1.35
C TRP A 53 11.32 5.67 0.92
N PHE A 54 11.87 6.88 0.94
CA PHE A 54 13.27 7.20 0.67
C PHE A 54 13.87 8.08 1.79
N PRO A 55 15.19 8.03 2.05
CA PRO A 55 16.22 7.26 1.33
C PRO A 55 16.07 5.75 1.49
N ALA A 56 16.31 5.00 0.41
CA ALA A 56 16.24 3.53 0.40
C ALA A 56 17.61 2.94 0.05
N ALA A 57 18.10 2.00 0.87
CA ALA A 57 19.33 1.28 0.57
C ALA A 57 19.11 0.32 -0.61
N VAL A 58 19.82 0.55 -1.72
CA VAL A 58 19.73 -0.26 -2.95
C VAL A 58 21.11 -0.64 -3.46
N ILE A 59 21.18 -1.66 -4.30
CA ILE A 59 22.39 -1.97 -5.09
C ILE A 59 22.18 -1.41 -6.49
N ALA A 60 23.00 -0.43 -6.88
CA ALA A 60 23.05 0.13 -8.22
C ALA A 60 24.45 -0.08 -8.79
N ASP A 61 24.55 -0.66 -10.00
CA ASP A 61 25.81 -0.96 -10.67
C ASP A 61 26.81 -1.74 -9.79
N GLY A 62 26.29 -2.66 -8.97
CA GLY A 62 27.08 -3.48 -8.04
C GLY A 62 27.51 -2.78 -6.75
N LYS A 63 27.17 -1.50 -6.55
CA LYS A 63 27.49 -0.73 -5.35
C LYS A 63 26.26 -0.47 -4.50
N GLN A 64 26.41 -0.60 -3.17
CA GLN A 64 25.39 -0.17 -2.23
C GLN A 64 25.32 1.36 -2.16
N ILE A 65 24.13 1.92 -2.39
CA ILE A 65 23.86 3.35 -2.33
C ILE A 65 22.53 3.62 -1.61
N ASP A 66 22.40 4.81 -1.04
CA ASP A 66 21.12 5.32 -0.52
C ASP A 66 20.40 6.07 -1.63
N TYR A 67 19.45 5.40 -2.28
CA TYR A 67 18.66 5.99 -3.35
C TYR A 67 17.79 7.12 -2.80
N ARG A 68 17.94 8.31 -3.41
CA ARG A 68 17.07 9.46 -3.23
C ARG A 68 16.58 9.91 -4.61
N PRO A 69 15.27 10.01 -4.84
CA PRO A 69 14.75 10.47 -6.11
C PRO A 69 14.98 12.00 -6.24
N LEU A 70 14.84 12.50 -7.47
CA LEU A 70 14.89 13.94 -7.73
C LEU A 70 13.71 14.65 -7.05
N ASP A 71 13.89 15.84 -6.48
CA ASP A 71 12.77 16.61 -5.92
C ASP A 71 11.73 16.97 -6.98
N LYS A 72 12.19 17.31 -8.19
CA LYS A 72 11.36 17.69 -9.32
C LYS A 72 12.09 17.46 -10.64
N ALA A 73 11.35 17.12 -11.70
CA ALA A 73 11.91 17.09 -13.04
C ALA A 73 12.26 18.50 -13.56
N THR A 74 13.27 18.59 -14.41
CA THR A 74 13.73 19.86 -15.01
C THR A 74 12.69 20.54 -15.90
N LYS A 75 11.77 19.77 -16.48
CA LYS A 75 10.63 20.22 -17.29
C LYS A 75 9.52 19.15 -17.30
N PRO A 76 8.28 19.44 -17.75
CA PRO A 76 7.18 18.47 -17.73
C PRO A 76 7.34 17.46 -18.88
N TRP A 77 8.26 16.52 -18.71
CA TRP A 77 8.51 15.44 -19.68
C TRP A 77 7.24 14.64 -19.97
N ARG A 78 7.13 14.13 -21.20
CA ARG A 78 6.15 13.12 -21.57
C ARG A 78 6.86 11.78 -21.61
N ILE A 79 6.50 10.88 -20.70
CA ILE A 79 7.13 9.56 -20.58
C ILE A 79 6.03 8.51 -20.80
N CYS A 80 6.34 7.50 -21.62
CA CYS A 80 5.49 6.34 -21.81
C CYS A 80 6.17 5.13 -21.16
N THR A 81 5.41 4.33 -20.42
CA THR A 81 5.88 3.05 -19.87
C THR A 81 4.96 1.94 -20.35
N LEU A 82 5.55 0.84 -20.79
CA LEU A 82 4.82 -0.37 -21.20
C LEU A 82 5.09 -1.46 -20.18
N LEU A 83 4.05 -1.88 -19.48
CA LEU A 83 4.09 -3.01 -18.56
C LEU A 83 3.79 -4.30 -19.33
N PRO A 84 4.27 -5.47 -18.88
CA PRO A 84 3.94 -6.72 -19.55
C PRO A 84 2.43 -7.00 -19.49
N HIS A 85 1.79 -6.80 -18.34
CA HIS A 85 0.33 -6.93 -18.19
C HIS A 85 -0.22 -6.23 -16.94
N GLY A 86 -1.54 -6.00 -16.90
CA GLY A 86 -2.28 -5.53 -15.72
C GLY A 86 -3.06 -6.62 -14.97
N LYS A 87 -2.68 -7.91 -15.10
CA LYS A 87 -3.47 -9.06 -14.62
C LYS A 87 -3.33 -9.40 -13.12
N ASP A 88 -2.40 -8.79 -12.39
CA ASP A 88 -2.17 -9.13 -10.98
C ASP A 88 -1.84 -7.92 -10.10
N LYS A 89 -1.88 -8.15 -8.78
CA LYS A 89 -1.61 -7.13 -7.76
C LYS A 89 -0.19 -6.58 -7.83
N TYR A 90 0.77 -7.35 -8.34
CA TYR A 90 2.15 -6.90 -8.44
C TYR A 90 2.24 -5.75 -9.45
N TRP A 91 1.72 -5.95 -10.67
CA TRP A 91 1.74 -4.90 -11.69
C TRP A 91 0.82 -3.72 -11.38
N TRP A 92 -0.23 -3.92 -10.58
CA TRP A 92 -1.01 -2.80 -10.04
C TRP A 92 -0.19 -1.94 -9.09
N GLY A 93 0.58 -2.57 -8.19
CA GLY A 93 1.49 -1.85 -7.30
C GLY A 93 2.57 -1.07 -8.06
N VAL A 94 3.15 -1.68 -9.10
CA VAL A 94 4.12 -1.01 -9.98
C VAL A 94 3.48 0.19 -10.68
N SER A 95 2.29 0.01 -11.28
CA SER A 95 1.56 1.07 -11.95
C SER A 95 1.25 2.24 -11.01
N PHE A 96 0.83 1.94 -9.77
CA PHE A 96 0.57 2.95 -8.75
C PHE A 96 1.83 3.74 -8.40
N GLY A 97 2.96 3.06 -8.13
CA GLY A 97 4.23 3.72 -7.83
C GLY A 97 4.70 4.65 -8.96
N LEU A 98 4.58 4.20 -10.22
CA LEU A 98 4.92 5.01 -11.38
C LEU A 98 4.04 6.27 -11.47
N LEU A 99 2.73 6.12 -11.28
CA LEU A 99 1.79 7.25 -11.34
C LEU A 99 2.02 8.27 -10.22
N GLU A 100 2.20 7.81 -8.98
CA GLU A 100 2.47 8.69 -7.84
C GLU A 100 3.81 9.42 -8.01
N GLU A 101 4.84 8.73 -8.47
CA GLU A 101 6.14 9.35 -8.73
C GLU A 101 6.08 10.34 -9.90
N GLY A 102 5.34 10.01 -10.95
CA GLY A 102 5.10 10.92 -12.08
C GLY A 102 4.40 12.22 -11.64
N LYS A 103 3.40 12.11 -10.75
CA LYS A 103 2.73 13.27 -10.12
C LYS A 103 3.70 14.08 -9.29
N ARG A 104 4.49 13.43 -8.41
CA ARG A 104 5.47 14.09 -7.54
C ARG A 104 6.49 14.89 -8.35
N GLN A 105 6.99 14.31 -9.44
CA GLN A 105 7.94 14.96 -10.33
C GLN A 105 7.31 15.97 -11.32
N ARG A 106 5.98 16.03 -11.41
CA ARG A 106 5.20 16.89 -12.33
C ARG A 106 5.46 16.60 -13.81
N ILE A 107 5.61 15.33 -14.16
CA ILE A 107 5.70 14.85 -15.54
C ILE A 107 4.35 14.34 -16.04
N LYS A 108 4.20 14.21 -17.36
CA LYS A 108 3.06 13.55 -17.99
C LYS A 108 3.44 12.09 -18.26
N LEU A 109 2.87 11.17 -17.50
CA LEU A 109 3.12 9.74 -17.62
C LEU A 109 1.94 9.03 -18.29
N GLY A 110 2.21 8.23 -19.33
CA GLY A 110 1.29 7.25 -19.88
C GLY A 110 1.74 5.82 -19.52
N VAL A 111 0.85 5.02 -18.93
CA VAL A 111 1.10 3.61 -18.61
C VAL A 111 0.25 2.74 -19.51
N TYR A 112 0.91 1.91 -20.31
CA TYR A 112 0.32 0.97 -21.26
C TYR A 112 0.66 -0.45 -20.84
N GLN A 113 0.02 -1.45 -21.45
CA GLN A 113 0.34 -2.85 -21.18
C GLN A 113 0.35 -3.70 -22.45
N ALA A 114 1.22 -4.71 -22.49
CA ALA A 114 1.36 -5.62 -23.61
C ALA A 114 0.40 -6.83 -23.56
N GLY A 115 -0.41 -6.98 -22.50
CA GLY A 115 -1.38 -8.07 -22.37
C GLY A 115 -0.78 -9.43 -21.96
N GLY A 116 0.52 -9.52 -21.73
CA GLY A 116 1.23 -10.73 -21.32
C GLY A 116 2.71 -10.70 -21.70
N TYR A 117 3.54 -11.51 -21.04
CA TYR A 117 4.96 -11.65 -21.37
C TYR A 117 5.18 -12.36 -22.71
N GLU A 118 4.21 -13.17 -23.12
CA GLU A 118 4.16 -13.89 -24.39
C GLU A 118 4.03 -12.95 -25.60
N ASN A 119 3.56 -11.71 -25.41
CA ASN A 119 3.31 -10.76 -26.48
C ASN A 119 4.57 -9.96 -26.86
N LEU A 120 5.62 -10.67 -27.28
CA LEU A 120 6.93 -10.09 -27.61
C LEU A 120 6.87 -9.02 -28.71
N ALA A 121 6.04 -9.25 -29.74
CA ALA A 121 5.87 -8.30 -30.84
C ALA A 121 5.39 -6.94 -30.33
N LEU A 122 4.38 -6.92 -29.46
CA LEU A 122 3.85 -5.69 -28.87
C LEU A 122 4.86 -5.07 -27.89
N GLN A 123 5.55 -5.88 -27.08
CA GLN A 123 6.59 -5.38 -26.16
C GLN A 123 7.74 -4.66 -26.88
N SER A 124 8.05 -5.08 -28.09
CA SER A 124 9.16 -4.53 -28.89
C SER A 124 8.78 -3.33 -29.74
N THR A 125 7.48 -3.04 -29.90
CA THR A 125 6.99 -2.05 -30.88
C THR A 125 6.04 -1.00 -30.32
N ALA A 126 5.51 -1.18 -29.10
CA ALA A 126 4.40 -0.37 -28.60
C ALA A 126 4.76 1.03 -28.06
N ILE A 127 6.01 1.50 -28.18
CA ILE A 127 6.43 2.84 -27.75
C ILE A 127 7.39 3.44 -28.78
#